data_AF-W7T708-F1
#
_entry.id   AF-W7T708-F1
#
_cell.length_a   1.000
_cell.length_b   1.000
_cell.length_c   1.000
_cell.angle_alpha   90.00
_cell.angle_beta   90.00
_cell.angle_gamma   90.00
#
_symmetry.space_group_name_H-M   'P 1'
#
loop_
_entity.id
_entity.type
_entity.pdbx_description
1 polymer ?
#
loop_
_entity_poly.entity_id
_entity_poly.type
_entity_poly.pdbx_seq_one_letter_code
_entity_poly.pdbx_strand_id
1 'polypeptide(L)'
;MQAALLYLAAGRRTTLSNLAKAAREDKKALARLLQFDLNSARGRQVVEKNAYHLLRHRAYLSAAALFLLPDPPQLTLCLDVLVRHMKDPLLALLVARLVESGLHPDLGGDERGGAVRVGRCTP
;
A
#
# COMPACT_ATOMS: atom_id res chain seq x y z
N MET A 1 7.97 -1.03 11.15
CA MET A 1 7.38 -0.69 9.84
C MET A 1 6.22 -1.62 9.47
N GLN A 2 5.95 -2.71 10.20
CA GLN A 2 4.90 -3.68 9.90
C GLN A 2 3.49 -3.07 9.85
N ALA A 3 3.19 -2.09 10.72
CA ALA A 3 1.90 -1.40 10.70
C ALA A 3 1.67 -0.53 9.45
N ALA A 4 2.74 -0.11 8.75
CA ALA A 4 2.62 0.80 7.60
C ALA A 4 1.78 0.19 6.47
N LEU A 5 1.91 -1.13 6.24
CA LEU A 5 1.13 -1.86 5.25
C LEU A 5 -0.37 -1.71 5.49
N LEU A 6 -0.81 -1.88 6.74
CA LEU A 6 -2.23 -1.81 7.10
C LEU A 6 -2.78 -0.39 7.03
N TYR A 7 -2.01 0.61 7.46
CA TYR A 7 -2.42 2.02 7.32
C TYR A 7 -2.59 2.42 5.86
N LEU A 8 -1.71 1.94 4.97
CA LEU A 8 -1.78 2.21 3.54
C LEU A 8 -2.91 1.42 2.86
N ALA A 9 -3.08 0.14 3.21
CA ALA A 9 -4.19 -0.67 2.72
C ALA A 9 -5.57 -0.10 3.15
N ALA A 10 -5.64 0.50 4.33
CA ALA A 10 -6.81 1.21 4.84
C ALA A 10 -6.87 2.70 4.41
N GLY A 11 -6.05 3.12 3.45
CA GLY A 11 -6.05 4.49 2.90
C GLY A 11 -5.75 5.63 3.87
N ARG A 12 -5.29 5.36 5.10
CA ARG A 12 -4.98 6.36 6.14
C ARG A 12 -3.58 6.96 5.95
N ARG A 13 -3.31 7.49 4.75
CA ARG A 13 -1.99 8.03 4.36
C ARG A 13 -1.60 9.24 5.20
N THR A 14 -2.56 10.09 5.54
CA THR A 14 -2.39 11.29 6.39
C THR A 14 -1.88 10.91 7.79
N THR A 15 -2.52 9.94 8.42
CA THR A 15 -2.13 9.40 9.73
C THR A 15 -0.72 8.82 9.69
N LEU A 16 -0.42 8.05 8.65
CA LEU A 16 0.91 7.48 8.43
C LEU A 16 1.99 8.56 8.28
N SER A 17 1.71 9.63 7.52
CA SER A 17 2.64 10.76 7.35
C SER A 17 2.96 11.46 8.66
N ASN A 18 1.94 11.71 9.49
CA ASN A 18 2.12 12.31 10.81
C ASN A 18 2.95 11.41 11.74
N LEU A 19 2.64 10.11 11.76
CA LEU A 19 3.42 9.14 12.53
C LEU A 19 4.87 9.03 12.03
N ALA A 20 5.10 9.13 10.72
CA ALA A 20 6.43 9.09 10.14
C ALA A 20 7.26 10.32 10.54
N LYS A 21 6.64 11.51 10.60
CA LYS A 21 7.29 12.74 11.09
C LYS A 21 7.67 12.65 12.57
N ALA A 22 6.85 11.99 13.38
CA ALA A 22 7.09 11.78 14.81
C ALA A 22 8.04 10.59 15.10
N ALA A 23 8.46 9.84 14.09
CA ALA A 23 9.28 8.66 14.28
C ALA A 23 10.76 9.00 14.57
N ARG A 24 11.45 8.10 15.30
CA ARG A 24 12.89 8.18 15.59
C ARG A 24 13.72 8.21 14.30
N GLU A 25 14.98 8.66 14.40
CA GLU A 25 15.86 8.98 13.26
C GLU A 25 15.93 7.88 12.20
N ASP A 26 16.01 6.62 12.63
CA ASP A 26 16.10 5.42 11.79
C ASP A 26 14.91 5.27 10.82
N LYS A 27 13.80 5.94 11.09
CA LYS A 27 12.54 5.88 10.31
C LYS A 27 12.23 7.17 9.55
N LYS A 28 13.09 8.20 9.65
CA LYS A 28 12.95 9.47 8.90
C LYS A 28 13.05 9.27 7.38
N ALA A 29 13.65 8.19 6.90
CA ALA A 29 13.67 7.84 5.47
C ALA A 29 12.25 7.71 4.89
N LEU A 30 11.32 7.14 5.65
CA LEU A 30 9.91 7.01 5.23
C LEU A 30 9.24 8.38 5.18
N ALA A 31 9.46 9.22 6.19
CA ALA A 31 8.93 10.59 6.20
C ALA A 31 9.41 11.40 4.98
N ARG A 32 10.68 11.23 4.57
CA ARG A 32 11.22 11.84 3.34
C ARG A 32 10.56 11.29 2.08
N LEU A 33 10.33 9.98 1.99
CA LEU A 33 9.63 9.37 0.85
C LEU A 33 8.19 9.88 0.71
N LEU A 34 7.47 10.06 1.81
CA LEU A 34 6.09 10.58 1.82
C LEU A 34 5.98 12.08 1.48
N GLN A 35 7.09 12.82 1.45
CA GLN A 35 7.10 14.23 1.07
C GLN A 35 7.21 14.44 -0.44
N PHE A 36 7.63 13.42 -1.19
CA PHE A 36 7.71 13.50 -2.65
C PHE A 36 6.34 13.38 -3.30
N ASP A 37 6.18 14.01 -4.46
CA ASP A 37 5.00 13.80 -5.30
C ASP A 37 5.03 12.40 -5.92
N LEU A 38 4.27 11.48 -5.31
CA LEU A 38 4.18 10.07 -5.68
C LEU A 38 3.31 9.83 -6.92
N ASN A 39 2.58 10.85 -7.39
CA ASN A 39 1.77 10.77 -8.60
C ASN A 39 2.61 11.04 -9.85
N SER A 40 3.77 11.66 -9.69
CA SER A 40 4.72 11.86 -10.78
C SER A 40 5.41 10.55 -11.18
N ALA A 41 5.72 10.39 -12.48
CA ALA A 41 6.46 9.23 -12.99
C ALA A 41 7.81 9.04 -12.28
N ARG A 42 8.46 10.14 -11.90
CA ARG A 42 9.71 10.13 -11.12
C ARG A 42 9.48 9.62 -9.70
N GLY A 43 8.44 10.10 -9.02
CA GLY A 43 8.06 9.66 -7.67
C GLY A 43 7.77 8.16 -7.62
N ARG A 44 7.01 7.65 -8.60
CA ARG A 44 6.75 6.21 -8.73
C ARG A 44 8.04 5.40 -8.87
N GLN A 45 8.95 5.83 -9.75
CA GLN A 45 10.23 5.14 -9.95
C GLN A 45 11.11 5.16 -8.69
N VAL A 46 11.08 6.26 -7.93
CA VAL A 46 11.80 6.35 -6.64
C VAL A 46 11.21 5.36 -5.64
N VAL A 47 9.90 5.31 -5.48
CA VAL A 47 9.24 4.37 -4.56
C VAL A 47 9.53 2.93 -4.95
N GLU A 48 9.42 2.60 -6.23
CA GLU A 48 9.69 1.27 -6.77
C GLU A 48 11.14 0.83 -6.51
N LYS A 49 12.13 1.69 -6.80
CA LYS A 49 13.54 1.42 -6.50
C LYS A 49 13.78 1.18 -5.01
N ASN A 50 13.12 1.97 -4.15
CA ASN A 50 13.19 1.79 -2.70
C ASN A 50 12.53 0.47 -2.25
N ALA A 51 11.42 0.08 -2.85
CA ALA A 51 10.76 -1.19 -2.56
C ALA A 51 11.65 -2.38 -2.92
N TYR A 52 12.28 -2.39 -4.10
CA TYR A 52 13.23 -3.44 -4.48
C TYR A 52 14.48 -3.48 -3.60
N HIS A 53 14.98 -2.32 -3.16
CA HIS A 53 16.05 -2.27 -2.17
C HIS A 53 15.64 -2.97 -0.87
N LEU A 54 14.42 -2.73 -0.37
CA LEU A 54 13.90 -3.39 0.83
C LEU A 54 13.68 -4.91 0.62
N LEU A 55 13.26 -5.34 -0.57
CA LEU A 55 13.17 -6.76 -0.91
C LEU A 55 14.51 -7.47 -0.80
N ARG A 56 15.59 -6.83 -1.28
CA ARG A 56 16.96 -7.37 -1.16
C ARG A 56 17.38 -7.57 0.30
N HIS A 57 16.94 -6.70 1.19
CA HIS A 57 17.20 -6.77 2.64
C HIS A 57 16.18 -7.64 3.41
N ARG A 58 15.33 -8.41 2.71
CA ARG A 58 14.27 -9.24 3.31
C ARG A 58 13.25 -8.48 4.14
N ALA A 59 13.13 -7.17 3.96
CA ALA A 59 12.15 -6.33 4.62
C ALA A 59 10.81 -6.35 3.86
N TYR A 60 10.21 -7.54 3.72
CA TYR A 60 9.08 -7.81 2.81
C TYR A 60 7.84 -6.97 3.11
N LEU A 61 7.44 -6.83 4.37
CA LEU A 61 6.27 -6.03 4.76
C LEU A 61 6.44 -4.54 4.42
N SER A 62 7.66 -4.03 4.59
CA SER A 62 8.00 -2.65 4.25
C SER A 62 7.99 -2.44 2.73
N ALA A 63 8.52 -3.39 1.97
CA ALA A 63 8.48 -3.36 0.51
C ALA A 63 7.05 -3.41 -0.04
N ALA A 64 6.23 -4.33 0.49
CA ALA A 64 4.81 -4.46 0.16
C ALA A 64 4.05 -3.14 0.41
N ALA A 65 4.31 -2.49 1.56
CA ALA A 65 3.74 -1.20 1.89
C ALA A 65 4.09 -0.11 0.86
N LEU A 66 5.34 -0.07 0.38
CA LEU A 66 5.75 0.91 -0.63
C LEU A 66 5.06 0.69 -1.99
N PHE A 67 4.71 -0.53 -2.38
CA PHE A 67 3.96 -0.76 -3.62
C PHE A 67 2.51 -0.22 -3.58
N LEU A 68 1.96 0.03 -2.39
CA LEU A 68 0.63 0.63 -2.20
C LEU A 68 0.66 2.17 -2.14
N LEU A 69 1.84 2.79 -2.12
CA LEU A 69 2.02 4.25 -2.01
C LEU A 69 1.61 5.01 -3.29
N PRO A 70 2.02 4.58 -4.49
CA PRO A 70 1.63 5.23 -5.75
C PRO A 70 0.11 5.23 -5.96
N ASP A 71 -0.37 6.16 -6.77
CA ASP A 71 -1.72 6.16 -7.31
C ASP A 71 -1.65 6.06 -8.84
N PRO A 72 -2.15 5.00 -9.50
CA PRO A 72 -2.83 3.84 -8.91
C PRO A 72 -1.87 2.90 -8.14
N PRO A 73 -2.36 2.18 -7.12
CA PRO A 73 -1.56 1.26 -6.33
C PRO A 73 -1.12 0.03 -7.13
N GLN A 74 0.12 -0.42 -6.93
CA GLN A 74 0.66 -1.62 -7.56
C GLN A 74 0.27 -2.88 -6.76
N LEU A 75 -1.03 -3.18 -6.73
CA LEU A 75 -1.58 -4.25 -5.89
C LEU A 75 -0.97 -5.62 -6.20
N THR A 76 -0.82 -5.98 -7.48
CA THR A 76 -0.25 -7.28 -7.89
C THR A 76 1.14 -7.52 -7.30
N LEU A 77 2.02 -6.51 -7.34
CA LEU A 77 3.37 -6.61 -6.76
C LEU A 77 3.33 -6.74 -5.24
N CYS A 78 2.45 -6.00 -4.57
CA CYS A 78 2.23 -6.14 -3.13
C CYS A 78 1.79 -7.57 -2.76
N LEU A 79 0.80 -8.11 -3.47
CA LEU A 79 0.28 -9.46 -3.22
C LEU A 79 1.32 -10.54 -3.52
N ASP A 80 2.08 -10.42 -4.60
CA ASP A 80 3.17 -11.35 -4.94
C ASP A 80 4.21 -11.40 -3.81
N VAL A 81 4.54 -10.26 -3.19
CA VAL A 81 5.48 -10.24 -2.05
C VAL A 81 4.89 -10.98 -0.84
N LEU A 82 3.61 -10.75 -0.53
CA LEU A 82 2.96 -11.40 0.61
C LEU A 82 2.80 -12.91 0.42
N VAL A 83 2.43 -13.35 -0.78
CA VAL A 83 2.21 -14.77 -1.09
C VAL A 83 3.53 -15.50 -1.30
N ARG A 84 4.44 -14.98 -2.13
CA ARG A 84 5.66 -15.72 -2.53
C ARG A 84 6.78 -15.60 -1.52
N HIS A 85 6.98 -14.43 -0.93
CA HIS A 85 8.10 -14.20 -0.01
C HIS A 85 7.71 -14.41 1.45
N MET A 86 6.56 -13.89 1.89
CA MET A 86 6.10 -14.05 3.28
C MET A 86 5.35 -15.37 3.51
N LYS A 87 4.84 -16.01 2.45
CA LYS A 87 4.00 -17.23 2.52
C LYS A 87 2.76 -17.03 3.39
N ASP A 88 2.21 -15.82 3.40
CA ASP A 88 1.02 -15.45 4.16
C ASP A 88 -0.12 -15.05 3.21
N PRO A 89 -0.88 -16.04 2.68
CA PRO A 89 -1.98 -15.77 1.77
C PRO A 89 -3.18 -15.10 2.46
N LEU A 90 -3.34 -15.28 3.78
CA LEU A 90 -4.43 -14.66 4.53
C LEU A 90 -4.21 -13.14 4.66
N LEU A 91 -2.97 -12.74 4.95
CA LEU A 91 -2.61 -11.33 4.94
C LEU A 91 -2.74 -10.72 3.53
N ALA A 92 -2.36 -11.45 2.49
CA ALA A 92 -2.54 -11.01 1.11
C ALA A 92 -4.03 -10.79 0.79
N LEU A 93 -4.90 -11.73 1.16
CA LEU A 93 -6.34 -11.62 0.98
C LEU A 93 -6.93 -10.43 1.74
N LEU A 94 -6.51 -10.22 3.00
CA LEU A 94 -6.94 -9.08 3.80
C LEU A 94 -6.54 -7.75 3.15
N VAL A 95 -5.30 -7.63 2.69
CA VAL A 95 -4.80 -6.42 2.03
C VAL A 95 -5.53 -6.18 0.71
N ALA A 96 -5.71 -7.22 -0.12
CA ALA A 96 -6.49 -7.14 -1.35
C ALA A 96 -7.90 -6.61 -1.06
N ARG A 97 -8.57 -7.19 -0.06
CA ARG A 97 -9.93 -6.80 0.29
C ARG A 97 -10.01 -5.37 0.81
N LEU A 98 -9.05 -4.94 1.63
CA LEU A 98 -9.02 -3.57 2.15
C LEU A 98 -8.83 -2.53 1.04
N VAL A 99 -7.93 -2.81 0.09
CA VAL A 99 -7.68 -1.95 -1.07
C VAL A 99 -8.88 -1.91 -2.01
N GLU A 100 -9.51 -3.07 -2.28
CA GLU A 100 -10.70 -3.17 -3.15
C GLU A 100 -11.96 -2.57 -2.54
N SER A 101 -12.18 -2.74 -1.23
CA SER A 101 -13.41 -2.31 -0.55
C SER A 101 -13.52 -0.79 -0.43
N GLY A 102 -12.55 -0.03 -0.94
CA GLY A 102 -12.61 1.43 -0.94
C GLY A 102 -12.69 2.00 0.47
N LEU A 103 -12.13 1.31 1.48
CA LEU A 103 -11.86 1.86 2.81
C LEU A 103 -10.72 2.89 2.72
N HIS A 104 -10.80 3.79 1.74
CA HIS A 104 -9.85 4.82 1.40
C HIS A 104 -10.54 6.18 1.63
N PRO A 105 -10.80 6.59 2.88
CA PRO A 105 -11.56 7.80 3.18
C PRO A 105 -10.86 9.10 2.72
N ASP A 106 -9.53 9.04 2.50
CA ASP A 106 -8.70 10.20 2.16
C ASP A 106 -8.57 10.47 0.65
N LEU A 107 -9.16 9.63 -0.21
CA LEU A 107 -9.30 9.94 -1.64
C LEU A 107 -10.79 10.08 -1.90
N GLY A 108 -11.22 11.33 -2.08
CA GLY A 108 -12.62 11.68 -2.32
C GLY A 108 -13.25 10.72 -3.33
N GLY A 109 -14.47 10.30 -3.01
CA GLY A 109 -15.31 9.61 -3.96
C GLY A 109 -15.47 10.48 -5.19
N ASP A 110 -14.78 10.11 -6.26
CA ASP A 110 -15.33 10.29 -7.59
C ASP A 110 -16.03 8.98 -7.93
N GLU A 111 -17.35 9.08 -7.96
CA GLU A 111 -18.25 8.08 -8.47
C GLU A 111 -17.82 7.66 -9.87
N ARG A 112 -17.29 6.44 -10.02
CA ARG A 112 -17.36 5.64 -11.25
C ARG A 112 -16.87 4.22 -11.02
N GLY A 113 -17.83 3.28 -11.11
CA GLY A 113 -17.58 2.02 -11.79
C GLY A 113 -17.24 0.82 -10.91
N GLY A 114 -18.22 0.33 -10.16
CA GLY A 114 -18.10 -0.94 -9.44
C GLY A 114 -19.44 -1.60 -9.18
N ALA A 115 -20.32 -1.62 -10.18
CA ALA A 115 -21.47 -2.53 -10.18
C ALA A 115 -20.95 -3.98 -10.26
N VAL A 116 -20.43 -4.51 -9.16
CA VAL A 116 -20.35 -5.95 -8.95
C VAL A 116 -21.78 -6.37 -8.67
N ARG A 117 -22.51 -6.67 -9.75
CA ARG A 117 -23.73 -7.45 -9.69
C ARG A 117 -23.34 -8.77 -9.04
N VAL A 118 -23.59 -8.87 -7.73
CA VAL A 118 -23.72 -10.16 -7.06
C VAL A 118 -24.85 -10.85 -7.81
N GLY A 119 -24.47 -11.75 -8.72
CA GLY A 119 -25.40 -12.68 -9.34
C GLY A 119 -26.10 -13.40 -8.19
N ARG A 120 -27.36 -13.03 -7.96
CA ARG A 120 -28.21 -13.77 -7.04
C ARG A 120 -28.39 -15.13 -7.69
N CYS A 121 -27.66 -16.12 -7.20
CA CYS A 121 -28.09 -17.50 -7.33
C CYS A 121 -29.31 -17.63 -6.41
N THR A 122 -30.49 -17.41 -6.98
CA THR A 122 -31.72 -17.95 -6.41
C THR A 122 -31.74 -19.47 -6.64
N PRO A 123 -32.31 -20.25 -5.70
CA PRO A 123 -32.40 -21.70 -5.80
C PRO A 123 -33.27 -22.18 -6.96
#